data_AF-A0A661D4I6-F1
#
_entry.id   AF-A0A661D4I6-F1
#
_cell.length_a   1.000
_cell.length_b   1.000
_cell.length_c   1.000
_cell.angle_alpha   90.00
_cell.angle_beta   90.00
_cell.angle_gamma   90.00
#
_symmetry.space_group_name_H-M   'P 1'
#
loop_
_entity.id
_entity.type
_entity.pdbx_description
1 polymer ?
#
loop_
_entity_poly.entity_id
_entity_poly.type
_entity_poly.pdbx_seq_one_letter_code
_entity_poly.pdbx_strand_id
1 'polypeptide(L)'
;NSLQFEIGVQTFDSEIQNLISRKQNNNKTKQNLIWLRNHTGAHLHTDLIFGLPSDTIENFGHSFDQLIALKPHEIQLGILKRLRGAPLNRHNDSYQMRYNPEAPYNILTTKDIDFTAMQRVNRFARYWDMIGNSGRFYHTLPLILADKPFDNFMQLSDALFQLSGSTWKIALKRLFEFIYKVLTTDFGLNVDDIEQVLKQDYARANIKGILAFDQTKNTKISTKQGVANKRQLMHL
;
A
#
# COMPACT_ATOMS: atom_id res chain seq x y z
N ASN A 1 16.86 -6.79 21.49
CA ASN A 1 15.88 -7.80 21.00
C ASN A 1 14.51 -7.18 20.95
N SER A 2 13.96 -6.96 19.75
CA SER A 2 12.54 -6.63 19.57
C SER A 2 11.77 -7.94 19.39
N LEU A 3 10.77 -8.18 20.23
CA LEU A 3 9.83 -9.30 20.08
C LEU A 3 8.86 -8.97 18.94
N GLN A 4 8.62 -9.92 18.03
CA GLN A 4 7.63 -9.79 16.95
C GLN A 4 6.58 -10.91 17.05
N PHE A 5 5.31 -10.54 16.96
CA PHE A 5 4.20 -11.46 16.84
C PHE A 5 3.62 -11.42 15.43
N GLU A 6 3.51 -12.61 14.82
CA GLU A 6 2.77 -12.82 13.57
C GLU A 6 1.36 -13.31 13.90
N ILE A 7 0.37 -12.59 13.40
CA ILE A 7 -1.04 -12.84 13.70
C ILE A 7 -1.79 -12.96 12.38
N GLY A 8 -2.00 -14.19 11.94
CA GLY A 8 -2.77 -14.47 10.74
C GLY A 8 -4.26 -14.18 10.93
N VAL A 9 -4.75 -13.01 10.55
CA VAL A 9 -6.19 -12.69 10.57
C VAL A 9 -6.90 -13.33 9.37
N GLN A 10 -6.25 -13.23 8.20
CA GLN A 10 -6.67 -13.70 6.89
C GLN A 10 -7.90 -12.96 6.33
N THR A 11 -9.00 -12.93 7.07
CA THR A 11 -10.20 -12.15 6.75
C THR A 11 -11.00 -11.90 8.03
N PHE A 12 -11.75 -10.80 8.09
CA PHE A 12 -12.75 -10.55 9.13
C PHE A 12 -14.18 -10.92 8.68
N ASP A 13 -14.35 -11.41 7.46
CA ASP A 13 -15.64 -11.90 6.97
C ASP A 13 -15.98 -13.26 7.61
N SER A 14 -17.04 -13.30 8.42
CA SER A 14 -17.45 -14.51 9.12
C SER A 14 -18.00 -15.60 8.20
N GLU A 15 -18.60 -15.23 7.07
CA GLU A 15 -19.12 -16.20 6.10
C GLU A 15 -17.96 -16.93 5.42
N ILE A 16 -16.93 -16.18 5.02
CA ILE A 16 -15.72 -16.76 4.43
C ILE A 16 -14.97 -17.61 5.46
N GLN A 17 -14.85 -17.15 6.71
CA GLN A 17 -14.25 -17.94 7.79
C GLN A 17 -14.94 -19.29 7.95
N ASN A 18 -16.28 -19.31 7.98
CA ASN A 18 -17.05 -20.55 8.09
C ASN A 18 -16.84 -21.44 6.86
N LEU A 19 -16.87 -20.86 5.66
CA LEU A 19 -16.70 -21.56 4.39
C LEU A 19 -15.35 -22.29 4.31
N ILE A 20 -14.28 -21.62 4.71
CA ILE A 20 -12.93 -22.21 4.75
C ILE A 20 -12.64 -23.01 6.03
N SER A 21 -13.65 -23.21 6.89
CA SER A 21 -13.55 -23.90 8.18
C SER A 21 -12.51 -23.29 9.14
N ARG A 22 -12.32 -21.98 9.10
CA ARG A 22 -11.47 -21.22 10.03
C ARG A 22 -12.27 -20.87 11.29
N LYS A 23 -11.94 -21.51 12.41
CA LYS A 23 -12.51 -21.17 13.72
C LYS A 23 -11.84 -19.91 14.26
N GLN A 24 -12.49 -18.76 14.09
CA GLN A 24 -12.01 -17.46 14.57
C GLN A 24 -13.15 -16.69 15.24
N ASN A 25 -12.86 -16.02 16.35
CA ASN A 25 -13.78 -15.06 16.95
C ASN A 25 -13.21 -13.65 16.72
N ASN A 26 -13.82 -12.92 15.79
CA ASN A 26 -13.33 -11.60 15.38
C ASN A 26 -13.24 -10.60 16.53
N ASN A 27 -14.21 -10.60 17.45
CA ASN A 27 -14.20 -9.68 18.59
C ASN A 27 -13.01 -9.97 19.52
N LYS A 28 -12.76 -11.25 19.81
CA LYS A 28 -11.61 -11.66 20.62
C LYS A 28 -10.29 -11.36 19.93
N THR A 29 -10.18 -11.60 18.62
CA THR A 29 -8.99 -11.24 17.83
C THR A 29 -8.69 -9.74 17.91
N LYS A 30 -9.71 -8.89 17.73
CA LYS A 30 -9.57 -7.43 17.84
C LYS A 30 -9.15 -6.99 19.24
N GLN A 31 -9.79 -7.53 20.28
CA GLN A 31 -9.43 -7.24 21.68
C GLN A 31 -7.99 -7.62 21.99
N ASN A 32 -7.55 -8.80 21.55
CA ASN A 32 -6.17 -9.26 21.75
C ASN A 32 -5.17 -8.36 21.01
N LEU A 33 -5.45 -7.98 19.76
CA LEU A 33 -4.58 -7.08 18.99
C LEU A 33 -4.44 -5.71 19.67
N ILE A 34 -5.54 -5.11 20.11
CA ILE A 34 -5.52 -3.83 20.85
C ILE A 34 -4.72 -3.98 22.14
N TRP A 35 -4.94 -5.06 22.90
CA TRP A 35 -4.22 -5.31 24.13
C TRP A 35 -2.71 -5.44 23.90
N LEU A 36 -2.31 -6.29 22.94
CA LEU A 36 -0.91 -6.49 22.57
C LEU A 36 -0.25 -5.17 22.14
N ARG A 37 -0.94 -4.39 21.31
CA ARG A 37 -0.46 -3.12 20.77
C ARG A 37 -0.15 -2.11 21.88
N ASN A 38 -0.97 -2.10 22.93
CA ASN A 38 -0.89 -1.11 24.01
C ASN A 38 -0.04 -1.56 25.21
N HIS A 39 0.17 -2.86 25.42
CA HIS A 39 0.74 -3.37 26.68
C HIS A 39 2.06 -4.14 26.57
N THR A 40 2.48 -4.57 25.37
CA THR A 40 3.62 -5.52 25.25
C THR A 40 4.88 -4.95 24.59
N GLY A 41 4.78 -3.80 23.92
CA GLY A 41 5.86 -3.27 23.09
C GLY A 41 6.27 -4.18 21.91
N ALA A 42 5.59 -5.31 21.71
CA ALA A 42 5.87 -6.25 20.64
C ALA A 42 5.48 -5.66 19.28
N HIS A 43 6.32 -5.93 18.28
CA HIS A 43 6.00 -5.60 16.90
C HIS A 43 4.90 -6.54 16.40
N LEU A 44 3.84 -5.99 15.82
CA LEU A 44 2.67 -6.75 15.39
C LEU A 44 2.63 -6.79 13.88
N HIS A 45 2.83 -7.98 13.33
CA HIS A 45 2.71 -8.28 11.91
C HIS A 45 1.41 -9.05 11.72
N THR A 46 0.50 -8.52 10.91
CA THR A 46 -0.85 -9.08 10.72
C THR A 46 -1.10 -9.41 9.27
N ASP A 47 -1.77 -10.53 8.98
CA ASP A 47 -1.98 -10.96 7.60
C ASP A 47 -3.44 -10.83 7.18
N LEU A 48 -3.67 -10.34 5.95
CA LEU A 48 -4.92 -10.52 5.21
C LEU A 48 -4.65 -11.25 3.91
N ILE A 49 -5.57 -12.12 3.51
CA ILE A 49 -5.50 -12.84 2.24
C ILE A 49 -6.69 -12.44 1.38
N PHE A 50 -6.42 -12.12 0.12
CA PHE A 50 -7.42 -11.92 -0.92
C PHE A 50 -7.48 -13.10 -1.88
N GLY A 51 -8.67 -13.38 -2.40
CA GLY A 51 -8.95 -14.43 -3.37
C GLY A 51 -9.40 -15.75 -2.73
N LEU A 52 -9.89 -15.70 -1.49
CA LEU A 52 -10.63 -16.78 -0.86
C LEU A 52 -11.97 -17.03 -1.58
N PRO A 53 -12.58 -18.21 -1.42
CA PRO A 53 -13.94 -18.46 -1.87
C PRO A 53 -14.90 -17.38 -1.32
N SER A 54 -15.76 -16.83 -2.18
CA SER A 54 -16.69 -15.71 -1.86
C SER A 54 -16.06 -14.37 -1.51
N ASP A 55 -14.74 -14.18 -1.66
CA ASP A 55 -14.17 -12.83 -1.57
C ASP A 55 -14.73 -11.94 -2.69
N THR A 56 -14.98 -10.68 -2.35
CA THR A 56 -15.19 -9.57 -3.28
C THR A 56 -14.21 -8.44 -2.94
N ILE A 57 -14.10 -7.43 -3.79
CA ILE A 57 -13.24 -6.28 -3.48
C ILE A 57 -13.75 -5.57 -2.21
N GLU A 58 -15.06 -5.50 -2.04
CA GLU A 58 -15.74 -4.78 -0.98
C GLU A 58 -15.53 -5.45 0.38
N ASN A 59 -15.73 -6.77 0.51
CA ASN A 59 -15.54 -7.44 1.81
C ASN A 59 -14.05 -7.54 2.22
N PHE A 60 -13.14 -7.62 1.25
CA PHE A 60 -11.71 -7.48 1.48
C PHE A 60 -11.38 -6.07 1.99
N GLY A 61 -11.95 -5.03 1.38
CA GLY A 61 -11.82 -3.65 1.82
C GLY A 61 -12.33 -3.44 3.24
N HIS A 62 -13.50 -3.97 3.58
CA HIS A 62 -14.01 -3.93 4.96
C HIS A 62 -13.08 -4.64 5.95
N SER A 63 -12.44 -5.75 5.57
CA SER A 63 -11.47 -6.43 6.42
C SER A 63 -10.19 -5.61 6.60
N PHE A 64 -9.71 -4.95 5.53
CA PHE A 64 -8.58 -4.03 5.56
C PHE A 64 -8.84 -2.84 6.48
N ASP A 65 -9.97 -2.17 6.33
CA ASP A 65 -10.34 -1.00 7.14
C ASP A 65 -10.45 -1.35 8.63
N GLN A 66 -11.06 -2.50 8.93
CA GLN A 66 -11.13 -3.01 10.29
C GLN A 66 -9.74 -3.28 10.88
N LEU A 67 -8.81 -3.83 10.10
CA LEU A 67 -7.45 -4.14 10.57
C LEU A 67 -6.61 -2.87 10.76
N ILE A 68 -6.70 -1.92 9.83
CA ILE A 68 -6.06 -0.60 9.93
C ILE A 68 -6.48 0.13 11.20
N ALA A 69 -7.77 0.07 11.56
CA ALA A 69 -8.28 0.71 12.77
C ALA A 69 -7.64 0.17 14.07
N LEU A 70 -7.14 -1.07 14.06
CA LEU A 70 -6.43 -1.69 15.19
C LEU A 70 -4.96 -1.25 15.27
N LYS A 71 -4.46 -0.51 14.27
CA LYS A 71 -3.11 0.05 14.20
C LYS A 71 -2.00 -0.98 14.46
N PRO A 72 -2.00 -2.15 13.79
CA PRO A 72 -0.83 -3.04 13.81
C PRO A 72 0.38 -2.30 13.23
N HIS A 73 1.58 -2.84 13.47
CA HIS A 73 2.78 -2.21 12.90
C HIS A 73 2.90 -2.50 11.41
N GLU A 74 2.52 -3.71 11.00
CA GLU A 74 2.51 -4.12 9.60
C GLU A 74 1.23 -4.90 9.27
N ILE A 75 0.75 -4.70 8.05
CA ILE A 75 -0.30 -5.51 7.44
C ILE A 75 0.28 -6.15 6.18
N GLN A 76 0.48 -7.46 6.22
CA GLN A 76 0.85 -8.24 5.05
C GLN A 76 -0.40 -8.58 4.25
N LEU A 77 -0.46 -8.06 3.04
CA LEU A 77 -1.52 -8.36 2.08
C LEU A 77 -1.03 -9.47 1.16
N GLY A 78 -1.65 -10.64 1.28
CA GLY A 78 -1.34 -11.83 0.49
C GLY A 78 -2.41 -12.09 -0.56
N ILE A 79 -1.99 -12.59 -1.72
CA ILE A 79 -2.89 -13.25 -2.66
C ILE A 79 -2.88 -14.74 -2.37
N LEU A 80 -4.07 -15.34 -2.30
CA LEU A 80 -4.22 -16.77 -2.02
C LEU A 80 -3.32 -17.61 -2.94
N LYS A 81 -2.60 -18.56 -2.36
CA LYS A 81 -1.80 -19.54 -3.10
C LYS A 81 -2.35 -20.94 -2.87
N ARG A 82 -2.31 -21.77 -3.92
CA ARG A 82 -2.67 -23.18 -3.80
C ARG A 82 -1.58 -23.92 -3.05
N LEU A 83 -1.93 -24.45 -1.88
CA LEU A 83 -1.09 -25.37 -1.13
C LEU A 83 -1.59 -26.81 -1.32
N ARG A 84 -0.65 -27.74 -1.58
CA ARG A 84 -0.99 -29.16 -1.71
C ARG A 84 -1.53 -29.68 -0.37
N GLY A 85 -2.66 -30.37 -0.40
CA GLY A 85 -3.30 -30.94 0.80
C GLY A 85 -4.13 -29.96 1.64
N ALA A 86 -4.24 -28.68 1.25
CA ALA A 86 -5.08 -27.74 2.00
C ALA A 86 -6.58 -28.06 1.80
N PRO A 87 -7.41 -27.96 2.86
CA PRO A 87 -8.87 -28.19 2.78
C PRO A 87 -9.57 -27.28 1.77
N LEU A 88 -8.96 -26.15 1.43
CA LEU A 88 -9.50 -25.17 0.48
C LEU A 88 -9.77 -25.74 -0.92
N ASN A 89 -9.03 -26.79 -1.32
CA ASN A 89 -9.18 -27.40 -2.64
C ASN A 89 -10.59 -27.94 -2.93
N ARG A 90 -11.39 -28.26 -1.90
CA ARG A 90 -12.78 -28.71 -2.05
C ARG A 90 -13.70 -27.64 -2.65
N HIS A 91 -13.27 -26.38 -2.65
CA HIS A 91 -14.02 -25.24 -3.16
C HIS A 91 -13.65 -24.88 -4.61
N ASN A 92 -12.65 -25.56 -5.21
CA ASN A 92 -12.11 -25.16 -6.52
C ASN A 92 -13.17 -25.14 -7.62
N ASP A 93 -14.04 -26.15 -7.69
CA ASP A 93 -15.03 -26.25 -8.76
C ASP A 93 -16.22 -25.33 -8.50
N SER A 94 -16.79 -25.35 -7.28
CA SER A 94 -17.98 -24.56 -6.95
C SER A 94 -17.75 -23.05 -6.97
N TYR A 95 -16.52 -22.61 -6.67
CA TYR A 95 -16.10 -21.19 -6.70
C TYR A 95 -15.20 -20.86 -7.88
N GLN A 96 -15.08 -21.79 -8.85
CA GLN A 96 -14.30 -21.60 -10.08
C GLN A 96 -12.89 -21.05 -9.81
N MET A 97 -12.22 -21.56 -8.78
CA MET A 97 -10.90 -21.08 -8.38
C MET A 97 -9.86 -21.49 -9.43
N ARG A 98 -9.33 -20.52 -10.16
CA ARG A 98 -8.30 -20.75 -11.19
C ARG A 98 -6.96 -20.23 -10.68
N TYR A 99 -5.98 -21.13 -10.59
CA TYR A 99 -4.64 -20.83 -10.08
C TYR A 99 -3.63 -20.80 -11.22
N ASN A 100 -2.54 -20.08 -10.99
CA ASN A 100 -1.36 -20.15 -11.83
C ASN A 100 -0.85 -21.61 -11.87
N PRO A 101 -0.63 -22.21 -13.07
CA PRO A 101 -0.08 -23.55 -13.17
C PRO A 101 1.37 -23.64 -12.69
N GLU A 102 2.10 -22.52 -12.62
CA GLU A 102 3.47 -22.44 -12.15
C GLU A 102 3.56 -21.85 -10.74
N ALA A 103 4.67 -22.15 -10.05
CA ALA A 103 4.97 -21.55 -8.75
C ALA A 103 5.00 -20.02 -8.88
N PRO A 104 4.43 -19.25 -7.94
CA PRO A 104 4.01 -19.66 -6.59
C PRO A 104 2.54 -20.13 -6.48
N TYR A 105 1.90 -20.56 -7.58
CA TYR A 105 0.52 -21.08 -7.62
C TYR A 105 -0.53 -20.12 -7.04
N ASN A 106 -0.34 -18.81 -7.26
CA ASN A 106 -1.31 -17.81 -6.83
C ASN A 106 -2.64 -17.96 -7.57
N ILE A 107 -3.74 -17.62 -6.92
CA ILE A 107 -5.04 -17.50 -7.56
C ILE A 107 -4.99 -16.40 -8.63
N LEU A 108 -5.62 -16.67 -9.77
CA LEU A 108 -5.75 -15.78 -10.90
C LEU A 108 -7.16 -15.20 -10.99
N THR A 109 -8.18 -16.05 -10.80
CA THR A 109 -9.59 -15.67 -10.80
C THR A 109 -10.40 -16.59 -9.88
N THR A 110 -11.56 -16.11 -9.46
CA THR A 110 -12.63 -16.91 -8.84
C THR A 110 -13.93 -16.67 -9.60
N LYS A 111 -15.02 -17.29 -9.15
CA LYS A 111 -16.37 -17.00 -9.66
C LYS A 111 -16.74 -15.51 -9.52
N ASP A 112 -16.29 -14.87 -8.44
CA ASP A 112 -16.72 -13.52 -8.05
C ASP A 112 -15.64 -12.45 -8.34
N ILE A 113 -14.41 -12.87 -8.66
CA ILE A 113 -13.27 -11.98 -8.93
C ILE A 113 -12.62 -12.34 -10.26
N ASP A 114 -12.68 -11.40 -11.21
CA ASP A 114 -12.00 -11.55 -12.50
C ASP A 114 -10.49 -11.27 -12.41
N PHE A 115 -9.78 -11.53 -13.52
CA PHE A 115 -8.33 -11.39 -13.57
C PHE A 115 -7.89 -9.93 -13.37
N THR A 116 -8.64 -8.97 -13.90
CA THR A 116 -8.32 -7.54 -13.83
C THR A 116 -8.41 -7.03 -12.40
N ALA A 117 -9.48 -7.39 -11.69
CA ALA A 117 -9.68 -7.14 -10.27
C ALA A 117 -8.57 -7.81 -9.43
N MET A 118 -8.22 -9.05 -9.73
CA MET A 118 -7.12 -9.74 -9.06
C MET A 118 -5.79 -8.99 -9.25
N GLN A 119 -5.49 -8.53 -10.47
CA GLN A 119 -4.30 -7.72 -10.74
C GLN A 119 -4.34 -6.37 -10.03
N ARG A 120 -5.52 -5.74 -9.92
CA ARG A 120 -5.71 -4.49 -9.18
C ARG A 120 -5.35 -4.65 -7.71
N VAL A 121 -5.82 -5.70 -7.03
CA VAL A 121 -5.46 -5.98 -5.63
C VAL A 121 -4.00 -6.40 -5.48
N ASN A 122 -3.42 -7.10 -6.45
CA ASN A 122 -1.97 -7.36 -6.47
C ASN A 122 -1.16 -6.04 -6.46
N ARG A 123 -1.57 -5.05 -7.26
CA ARG A 123 -0.92 -3.74 -7.28
C ARG A 123 -1.10 -3.00 -5.96
N PHE A 124 -2.32 -3.02 -5.42
CA PHE A 124 -2.63 -2.48 -4.10
C PHE A 124 -1.68 -3.04 -3.04
N ALA A 125 -1.52 -4.37 -2.96
CA ALA A 125 -0.63 -5.02 -2.00
C ALA A 125 0.84 -4.60 -2.15
N ARG A 126 1.30 -4.42 -3.40
CA ARG A 126 2.67 -3.94 -3.68
C ARG A 126 2.90 -2.51 -3.22
N TYR A 127 1.99 -1.60 -3.54
CA TYR A 127 2.11 -0.22 -3.09
C TYR A 127 1.93 -0.10 -1.58
N TRP A 128 1.08 -0.93 -0.98
CA TRP A 128 0.92 -1.01 0.47
C TRP A 128 2.24 -1.34 1.17
N ASP A 129 2.99 -2.31 0.64
CA ASP A 129 4.32 -2.63 1.17
C ASP A 129 5.30 -1.44 1.05
N MET A 130 5.31 -0.78 -0.12
CA MET A 130 6.19 0.36 -0.39
C MET A 130 5.86 1.61 0.43
N ILE A 131 4.60 1.78 0.83
CA ILE A 131 4.07 3.00 1.46
C ILE A 131 3.66 2.72 2.90
N GLY A 132 2.62 1.92 3.09
CA GLY A 132 2.01 1.56 4.37
C GLY A 132 2.97 0.88 5.33
N ASN A 133 3.57 -0.25 4.92
CA ASN A 133 4.47 -1.02 5.79
C ASN A 133 5.87 -0.41 5.92
N SER A 134 6.29 0.43 4.97
CA SER A 134 7.67 0.94 4.93
C SER A 134 8.08 1.83 6.11
N GLY A 135 7.10 2.41 6.83
CA GLY A 135 7.32 3.42 7.87
C GLY A 135 7.88 4.77 7.36
N ARG A 136 8.10 4.93 6.05
CA ARG A 136 8.69 6.13 5.44
C ARG A 136 7.69 7.27 5.27
N PHE A 137 6.41 6.95 5.19
CA PHE A 137 5.32 7.90 4.94
C PHE A 137 4.47 8.11 6.20
N TYR A 138 5.11 8.27 7.36
CA TYR A 138 4.43 8.30 8.66
C TYR A 138 3.40 9.44 8.77
N HIS A 139 3.72 10.63 8.26
CA HIS A 139 2.83 11.79 8.30
C HIS A 139 1.87 11.84 7.10
N THR A 140 2.31 11.34 5.95
CA THR A 140 1.53 11.36 4.70
C THR A 140 0.46 10.27 4.68
N LEU A 141 0.74 9.08 5.22
CA LEU A 141 -0.18 7.94 5.18
C LEU A 141 -1.53 8.24 5.86
N PRO A 142 -1.61 8.88 7.05
CA PRO A 142 -2.89 9.27 7.63
C PRO A 142 -3.75 10.17 6.73
N LEU A 143 -3.14 11.09 5.98
CA LEU A 143 -3.87 11.93 5.01
C LEU A 143 -4.41 11.13 3.83
N ILE A 144 -3.65 10.14 3.37
CA ILE A 144 -4.11 9.21 2.32
C ILE A 144 -5.30 8.39 2.83
N LEU A 145 -5.19 7.78 4.02
CA LEU A 145 -6.19 6.84 4.50
C LEU A 145 -7.51 7.52 4.88
N ALA A 146 -7.45 8.62 5.65
CA ALA A 146 -8.62 9.39 6.10
C ALA A 146 -9.77 8.48 6.61
N ASP A 147 -11.01 8.79 6.24
CA ASP A 147 -12.22 8.07 6.70
C ASP A 147 -12.50 6.78 5.94
N LYS A 148 -11.85 6.56 4.78
CA LYS A 148 -12.06 5.40 3.90
C LYS A 148 -10.71 4.78 3.50
N PRO A 149 -10.00 4.12 4.42
CA PRO A 149 -8.62 3.69 4.21
C PRO A 149 -8.44 2.83 2.96
N PHE A 150 -9.29 1.83 2.74
CA PHE A 150 -9.20 0.95 1.59
C PHE A 150 -9.46 1.68 0.27
N ASP A 151 -10.58 2.39 0.16
CA ASP A 151 -10.97 3.08 -1.08
C ASP A 151 -9.93 4.13 -1.48
N ASN A 152 -9.51 4.94 -0.51
CA ASN A 152 -8.54 6.00 -0.76
C ASN A 152 -7.17 5.42 -1.15
N PHE A 153 -6.72 4.36 -0.47
CA PHE A 153 -5.45 3.72 -0.83
C PHE A 153 -5.54 3.00 -2.18
N MET A 154 -6.71 2.47 -2.55
CA MET A 154 -6.96 1.89 -3.86
C MET A 154 -6.90 2.94 -4.96
N GLN A 155 -7.50 4.11 -4.76
CA GLN A 155 -7.38 5.25 -5.67
C GLN A 155 -5.92 5.67 -5.85
N LEU A 156 -5.16 5.79 -4.75
CA LEU A 156 -3.73 6.08 -4.82
C LEU A 156 -2.97 5.00 -5.61
N SER A 157 -3.19 3.73 -5.32
CA SER A 157 -2.56 2.58 -6.00
C SER A 157 -2.82 2.62 -7.51
N ASP A 158 -4.07 2.86 -7.92
CA ASP A 158 -4.44 2.95 -9.33
C ASP A 158 -3.75 4.13 -10.02
N ALA A 159 -3.75 5.32 -9.41
CA ALA A 159 -3.11 6.51 -9.96
C ALA A 159 -1.57 6.35 -10.05
N LEU A 160 -0.94 5.77 -9.02
CA LEU A 160 0.50 5.47 -9.04
C LEU A 160 0.85 4.50 -10.16
N PHE A 161 0.02 3.47 -10.40
CA PHE A 161 0.25 2.54 -11.50
C PHE A 161 0.14 3.23 -12.87
N GLN A 162 -0.84 4.11 -13.05
CA GLN A 162 -0.96 4.91 -14.29
C GLN A 162 0.28 5.78 -14.54
N LEU A 163 0.86 6.37 -13.49
CA LEU A 163 2.05 7.23 -13.61
C LEU A 163 3.36 6.45 -13.81
N SER A 164 3.47 5.30 -13.16
CA SER A 164 4.74 4.53 -13.11
C SER A 164 4.82 3.44 -14.19
N GLY A 165 3.69 2.94 -14.66
CA GLY A 165 3.58 1.79 -15.57
C GLY A 165 4.03 0.45 -14.96
N SER A 166 4.49 0.43 -13.70
CA SER A 166 4.95 -0.78 -13.02
C SER A 166 4.96 -0.58 -11.51
N THR A 167 4.83 -1.66 -10.75
CA THR A 167 4.99 -1.66 -9.29
C THR A 167 6.44 -1.92 -8.84
N TRP A 168 7.39 -1.97 -9.78
CA TRP A 168 8.77 -2.39 -9.53
C TRP A 168 9.76 -1.28 -9.88
N LYS A 169 10.95 -1.33 -9.27
CA LYS A 169 12.06 -0.42 -9.58
C LYS A 169 11.70 1.08 -9.51
N ILE A 170 10.73 1.44 -8.67
CA ILE A 170 10.41 2.84 -8.38
C ILE A 170 11.41 3.32 -7.32
N ALA A 171 12.33 4.19 -7.72
CA ALA A 171 13.25 4.83 -6.77
C ALA A 171 12.46 5.64 -5.73
N LEU A 172 12.89 5.61 -4.47
CA LEU A 172 12.14 6.23 -3.38
C LEU A 172 11.85 7.73 -3.62
N LYS A 173 12.84 8.49 -4.12
CA LYS A 173 12.62 9.89 -4.50
C LYS A 173 11.49 10.06 -5.53
N ARG A 174 11.45 9.20 -6.55
CA ARG A 174 10.39 9.20 -7.57
C ARG A 174 9.03 8.81 -6.98
N LEU A 175 9.00 7.92 -5.99
CA LEU A 175 7.78 7.58 -5.27
C LEU A 175 7.21 8.80 -4.52
N PHE A 176 8.05 9.59 -3.85
CA PHE A 176 7.63 10.87 -3.24
C PHE A 176 7.04 11.84 -4.27
N GLU A 177 7.68 11.98 -5.44
CA GLU A 177 7.18 12.85 -6.52
C GLU A 177 5.83 12.37 -7.08
N PHE A 178 5.64 11.06 -7.21
CA PHE A 178 4.36 10.51 -7.64
C PHE A 178 3.27 10.69 -6.59
N ILE A 179 3.55 10.44 -5.32
CA ILE A 179 2.58 10.65 -4.23
C ILE A 179 2.18 12.14 -4.17
N TYR A 180 3.14 13.06 -4.24
CA TYR A 180 2.85 14.50 -4.32
C TYR A 180 1.88 14.80 -5.47
N LYS A 181 2.20 14.34 -6.69
CA LYS A 181 1.35 14.57 -7.85
C LYS A 181 -0.07 14.07 -7.62
N VAL A 182 -0.23 12.80 -7.24
CA VAL A 182 -1.55 12.18 -7.02
C VAL A 182 -2.34 12.90 -5.93
N LEU A 183 -1.71 13.24 -4.81
CA LEU A 183 -2.41 13.93 -3.71
C LEU A 183 -2.90 15.33 -4.13
N THR A 184 -2.09 16.06 -4.91
CA THR A 184 -2.48 17.40 -5.37
C THR A 184 -3.53 17.40 -6.48
N THR A 185 -3.68 16.31 -7.24
CA THR A 185 -4.64 16.24 -8.35
C THR A 185 -5.93 15.52 -7.98
N ASP A 186 -5.84 14.45 -7.18
CA ASP A 186 -6.91 13.45 -7.08
C ASP A 186 -7.58 13.42 -5.69
N PHE A 187 -6.95 14.01 -4.66
CA PHE A 187 -7.43 13.94 -3.28
C PHE A 187 -8.07 15.25 -2.78
N GLY A 188 -8.02 16.33 -3.57
CA GLY A 188 -8.64 17.62 -3.22
C GLY A 188 -8.11 18.26 -1.92
N LEU A 189 -6.94 17.82 -1.45
CA LEU A 189 -6.31 18.33 -0.24
C LEU A 189 -5.57 19.64 -0.52
N ASN A 190 -5.40 20.46 0.53
CA ASN A 190 -4.60 21.68 0.43
C ASN A 190 -3.14 21.32 0.10
N VAL A 191 -2.58 22.01 -0.91
CA VAL A 191 -1.21 21.77 -1.39
C VAL A 191 -0.18 22.04 -0.29
N ASP A 192 -0.37 23.06 0.54
CA ASP A 192 0.57 23.39 1.61
C ASP A 192 0.62 22.30 2.69
N ASP A 193 -0.53 21.71 3.02
CA ASP A 193 -0.62 20.58 3.97
C ASP A 193 0.11 19.34 3.41
N ILE A 194 -0.10 19.04 2.12
CA ILE A 194 0.57 17.93 1.42
C ILE A 194 2.09 18.15 1.41
N GLU A 195 2.54 19.34 1.02
CA GLU A 195 3.97 19.67 0.97
C GLU A 195 4.60 19.53 2.35
N GLN A 196 3.93 20.01 3.41
CA GLN A 196 4.42 19.96 4.77
C GLN A 196 4.66 18.52 5.24
N VAL A 197 3.67 17.63 5.09
CA VAL A 197 3.82 16.23 5.55
C VAL A 197 4.84 15.45 4.72
N LEU A 198 4.89 15.68 3.40
CA LEU A 198 5.86 15.01 2.54
C LEU A 198 7.29 15.46 2.83
N LYS A 199 7.51 16.73 3.17
CA LYS A 199 8.83 17.24 3.61
C LYS A 199 9.27 16.56 4.91
N GLN A 200 8.36 16.40 5.87
CA GLN A 200 8.65 15.71 7.13
C GLN A 200 9.04 14.25 6.89
N ASP A 201 8.29 13.55 6.06
CA ASP A 201 8.57 12.15 5.71
C ASP A 201 9.84 11.99 4.89
N TYR A 202 10.12 12.90 3.96
CA TYR A 202 11.33 12.89 3.15
C TYR A 202 12.59 13.10 4.00
N ALA A 203 12.54 14.01 4.96
CA ALA A 203 13.61 14.23 5.93
C ALA A 203 13.84 12.98 6.81
N ARG A 204 12.76 12.33 7.27
CA ARG A 204 12.84 11.08 8.04
C ARG A 204 13.41 9.91 7.26
N ALA A 205 13.12 9.85 5.96
CA ALA A 205 13.65 8.84 5.06
C ALA A 205 15.16 9.01 4.75
N ASN A 206 15.79 10.10 5.21
CA ASN A 206 17.20 10.41 5.06
C ASN A 206 17.69 10.37 3.59
N ILE A 207 16.84 10.84 2.67
CA ILE A 207 17.13 10.87 1.24
C ILE A 207 17.93 12.14 0.92
N LYS A 208 19.04 12.02 0.20
CA LYS A 208 19.83 13.18 -0.25
C LYS A 208 19.14 13.92 -1.40
N GLY A 209 19.21 15.26 -1.37
CA GLY A 209 18.73 16.15 -2.44
C GLY A 209 17.36 16.76 -2.16
N ILE A 210 16.95 17.70 -3.02
CA ILE A 210 15.71 18.48 -2.86
C ILE A 210 14.57 17.85 -3.67
N LEU A 211 13.36 17.86 -3.11
CA LEU A 211 12.13 17.42 -3.78
C LEU A 211 11.80 18.34 -4.97
N ALA A 212 11.28 17.76 -6.06
CA ALA A 212 11.06 18.52 -7.30
C ALA A 212 10.12 19.73 -7.13
N PHE A 213 9.13 19.65 -6.23
CA PHE A 213 8.19 20.75 -5.97
C PHE A 213 8.75 21.88 -5.09
N ASP A 214 9.90 21.68 -4.43
CA ASP A 214 10.65 22.78 -3.81
C ASP A 214 11.47 23.58 -4.84
N GLN A 215 11.73 23.00 -6.01
CA GLN A 215 12.49 23.67 -7.06
C GLN A 215 11.63 24.71 -7.79
N THR A 216 10.32 24.48 -7.93
CA THR A 216 9.38 25.38 -8.60
C THR A 216 9.09 26.66 -7.80
N LYS A 217 9.24 26.66 -6.47
CA LYS A 217 9.14 27.88 -5.64
C LYS A 217 10.41 28.76 -5.71
N ASN A 218 11.56 28.19 -6.09
CA ASN A 218 12.86 28.89 -6.12
C ASN A 218 13.29 29.42 -7.49
N THR A 219 12.53 29.16 -8.57
CA THR A 219 12.77 29.77 -9.89
C THR A 219 12.15 31.15 -10.03
N LYS A 220 12.47 32.08 -9.12
CA LYS A 220 12.62 33.49 -9.53
C LYS A 220 13.96 33.61 -10.23
N ILE A 221 13.98 33.35 -11.53
CA ILE A 221 15.16 33.55 -12.37
C ILE A 221 15.46 35.06 -12.33
N SER A 222 16.43 35.47 -11.51
CA SER A 222 17.06 36.77 -11.71
C SER A 222 17.82 36.67 -13.02
N THR A 223 17.36 37.37 -14.06
CA THR A 223 18.11 37.57 -15.30
C THR A 223 19.40 38.32 -14.97
N LYS A 224 20.46 37.58 -14.63
CA LYS A 224 21.81 38.14 -14.63
C LYS A 224 22.26 38.19 -16.08
N GLN A 225 22.34 39.39 -16.64
CA GLN A 225 23.06 39.64 -17.89
C GLN A 225 24.51 39.16 -17.70
N GLY A 226 24.88 38.08 -18.37
CA GLY A 226 26.24 37.58 -18.39
C GLY A 226 27.12 38.53 -19.21
N VAL A 227 28.08 39.18 -18.56
CA VAL A 227 29.20 39.82 -19.28
C VAL A 227 30.11 38.71 -19.80
N ALA A 228 30.33 38.68 -21.11
CA ALA A 228 31.13 37.67 -21.78
C ALA A 228 32.56 37.62 -21.22
N ASN A 229 33.09 36.40 -21.11
CA ASN A 229 34.40 36.15 -20.53
C ASN A 229 35.51 36.44 -21.56
N LYS A 230 36.63 37.04 -21.16
CA LYS A 230 37.72 37.54 -22.04
C LYS A 230 38.28 36.50 -23.04
N ARG A 231 38.10 35.21 -22.80
CA ARG A 231 38.54 34.12 -23.69
C ARG A 231 37.70 33.94 -24.95
N GLN A 232 36.48 34.48 -25.02
CA GLN A 232 35.62 34.38 -26.21
C GLN A 232 35.78 35.55 -27.20
N LEU A 233 36.54 36.59 -26.85
CA LEU A 233 36.80 37.76 -27.70
C LEU A 233 38.05 37.60 -28.59
N MET A 234 38.81 36.51 -28.47
CA MET A 234 40.04 36.27 -29.25
C MET A 234 39.86 35.40 -30.49
N HIS A 235 38.62 34.98 -30.81
CA HIS A 235 38.30 34.21 -32.01
C HIS A 235 37.15 34.83 -32.83
N LEU A 236 37.10 36.16 -32.87
CA LEU A 236 36.32 36.95 -33.83
C LEU A 236 37.26 37.89 -34.58
#